data_AF-A0A813G646-F1
#
_entry.id   AF-A0A813G646-F1
#
_cell.length_a   1.000
_cell.length_b   1.000
_cell.length_c   1.000
_cell.angle_alpha   90.00
_cell.angle_beta   90.00
_cell.angle_gamma   90.00
#
_symmetry.space_group_name_H-M   'P 1'
#
loop_
_entity.id
_entity.type
_entity.pdbx_description
1 polymer ?
#
loop_
_entity_poly.entity_id
_entity_poly.type
_entity_poly.pdbx_seq_one_letter_code
_entity_poly.pdbx_strand_id
1 'polypeptide(L)'
;VYITSDADKDYGDGSTTNVSSSKMSDRSTARGSNRVKGMSVLQTLPPRPFAIPPAMLEKSEVEKFRQVLNRHSIDTSQWGKAEGTKTVEHLFWEVNKQRGSILTGMSGTSGTLKRVTRLLKIRLIADIFGVEHVLVSRMQFMHDGRHVQRRQVPLKKLKWNISSQEDITPHDQTFYAEDCPHTDSWHSSCVNALQERLGLSERVLQTQFEQDVHMYSYHTEDNVKSSGYPGLNTLYCVHQVTFRVVDPDHPR
;
A
#
# COMPACT_ATOMS: atom_id res chain seq x y z
N VAL A 1 13.61 6.56 0.36
CA VAL A 1 13.62 5.39 1.27
C VAL A 1 14.74 5.60 2.28
N TYR A 2 14.56 5.25 3.54
CA TYR A 2 15.63 5.31 4.54
C TYR A 2 15.62 4.07 5.42
N ILE A 3 16.76 3.83 6.07
CA ILE A 3 17.01 2.66 6.92
C ILE A 3 16.87 3.15 8.37
N THR A 4 16.08 2.47 9.19
CA THR A 4 15.89 2.79 10.61
C THR A 4 16.29 1.60 11.47
N SER A 5 17.01 1.84 12.58
CA SER A 5 17.29 0.81 13.58
C SER A 5 16.02 0.48 14.37
N ASP A 6 15.85 -0.80 14.73
CA ASP A 6 14.65 -1.33 15.41
C ASP A 6 14.54 -0.97 16.91
N ALA A 7 15.34 0.00 17.39
CA ALA A 7 15.30 0.43 18.79
C ALA A 7 14.00 1.17 19.20
N ASP A 8 13.16 1.58 18.24
CA ASP A 8 11.85 2.18 18.49
C ASP A 8 10.72 1.23 18.06
N LYS A 9 10.31 0.35 18.99
CA LYS A 9 9.16 -0.55 18.83
C LYS A 9 7.84 0.22 18.86
N ASP A 10 7.16 0.28 17.71
CA ASP A 10 5.81 -0.23 17.46
C ASP A 10 5.49 0.17 16.01
N TYR A 11 5.54 -0.77 15.06
CA TYR A 11 4.99 -0.53 13.72
C TYR A 11 3.48 -0.68 13.80
N GLY A 12 2.87 0.26 14.53
CA GLY A 12 1.44 0.37 14.73
C GLY A 12 0.71 0.36 13.40
N ASP A 13 -0.39 -0.38 13.40
CA ASP A 13 -1.39 -0.40 12.35
C ASP A 13 -1.72 1.03 11.90
N GLY A 14 -1.96 1.21 10.60
CA GLY A 14 -1.92 2.49 9.88
C GLY A 14 -3.03 3.49 10.21
N SER A 15 -3.28 3.75 11.49
CA SER A 15 -4.12 4.83 11.98
C SER A 15 -3.33 6.13 11.97
N THR A 16 -3.66 6.99 11.01
CA THR A 16 -3.13 8.34 10.87
C THR A 16 -3.53 9.19 12.09
N THR A 17 -2.59 9.43 13.01
CA THR A 17 -2.70 10.49 14.02
C THR A 17 -1.80 11.65 13.62
N ASN A 18 -2.42 12.81 13.38
CA ASN A 18 -1.73 14.06 13.10
C ASN A 18 -1.27 14.69 14.43
N VAL A 19 0.04 14.75 14.66
CA VAL A 19 0.62 15.49 15.78
C VAL A 19 0.93 16.91 15.32
N SER A 20 0.20 17.87 15.86
CA SER A 20 0.45 19.30 15.70
C SER A 20 1.68 19.70 16.53
N SER A 21 2.79 20.08 15.89
CA SER A 21 3.97 20.58 16.58
C SER A 21 3.98 22.12 16.68
N SER A 22 4.24 22.59 17.90
CA SER A 22 4.39 23.99 18.29
C SER A 22 5.73 24.58 17.82
N LYS A 23 5.69 25.86 17.44
CA LYS A 23 6.85 26.65 17.03
C LYS A 23 7.71 27.03 18.24
N MET A 24 9.01 26.75 18.19
CA MET A 24 10.02 27.49 18.95
C MET A 24 11.17 27.93 18.04
N SER A 25 11.45 29.23 18.06
CA SER A 25 12.74 29.87 17.75
C SER A 25 13.74 29.54 18.88
N ASP A 26 15.07 29.58 18.75
CA ASP A 26 15.91 30.49 18.00
C ASP A 26 17.38 29.96 17.95
N ARG A 27 18.15 30.56 17.02
CA ARG A 27 19.62 30.67 16.86
C ARG A 27 20.62 29.77 17.63
N SER A 28 21.50 29.14 16.86
CA SER A 28 22.95 29.15 17.14
C SER A 28 23.82 29.06 15.87
N THR A 29 24.82 29.93 15.83
CA THR A 29 25.92 30.05 14.86
C THR A 29 27.05 29.06 15.18
N ALA A 30 27.47 28.23 14.22
CA ALA A 30 28.86 27.75 14.15
C ALA A 30 29.18 27.17 12.75
N ARG A 31 30.25 27.71 12.15
CA ARG A 31 30.87 27.23 10.92
C ARG A 31 31.50 25.86 11.12
N GLY A 32 31.01 24.88 10.39
CA GLY A 32 31.68 23.61 10.13
C GLY A 32 31.08 23.04 8.85
N SER A 33 31.78 23.18 7.73
CA SER A 33 31.34 22.67 6.43
C SER A 33 31.47 21.14 6.41
N ASN A 34 30.63 20.47 7.19
CA ASN A 34 30.29 19.07 6.96
C ASN A 34 29.46 19.05 5.68
N ARG A 35 30.11 18.76 4.55
CA ARG A 35 29.42 18.32 3.34
C ARG A 35 28.64 17.07 3.74
N VAL A 36 27.38 17.24 4.10
CA VAL A 36 26.43 16.14 4.24
C VAL A 36 26.45 15.45 2.89
N LYS A 37 27.04 14.25 2.84
CA LYS A 37 27.02 13.39 1.65
C LYS A 37 25.54 13.22 1.31
N GLY A 38 25.08 13.91 0.28
CA GLY A 38 23.73 13.73 -0.23
C GLY A 38 23.57 12.27 -0.57
N MET A 39 22.64 11.58 0.09
CA MET A 39 22.28 10.23 -0.32
C MET A 39 21.72 10.33 -1.73
N SER A 40 22.34 9.60 -2.67
CA SER A 40 21.76 9.40 -3.99
C SER A 40 20.35 8.83 -3.80
N VAL A 41 19.34 9.61 -4.15
CA VAL A 41 17.97 9.10 -4.21
C VAL A 41 17.97 8.10 -5.34
N LEU A 42 17.77 6.81 -5.01
CA LEU A 42 17.56 5.78 -6.02
C LEU A 42 16.42 6.27 -6.93
N GLN A 43 16.77 6.57 -8.18
CA GLN A 43 15.82 6.99 -9.17
C GLN A 43 14.94 5.79 -9.47
N THR A 44 13.74 5.77 -8.89
CA THR A 44 12.75 4.75 -9.22
C THR A 44 12.49 4.85 -10.71
N LEU A 45 12.45 3.70 -11.39
CA LEU A 45 12.07 3.65 -12.80
C LEU A 45 10.79 4.47 -13.00
N PRO A 46 10.69 5.25 -14.09
CA PRO A 46 9.48 6.02 -14.35
C PRO A 46 8.29 5.05 -14.29
N PRO A 47 7.20 5.43 -13.59
CA PRO A 47 6.04 4.57 -13.47
C PRO A 47 5.63 4.10 -14.87
N ARG A 48 5.35 2.80 -15.02
CA ARG A 48 4.97 2.23 -16.31
C ARG A 48 3.89 3.14 -16.94
N PRO A 49 3.99 3.48 -18.25
CA PRO A 49 3.21 4.53 -18.91
C PRO A 49 1.69 4.30 -18.98
N PHE A 50 1.15 3.30 -18.28
CA PHE A 50 -0.22 2.83 -18.40
C PHE A 50 -1.15 3.19 -17.23
N ALA A 51 -0.68 3.94 -16.23
CA ALA A 51 -1.56 4.40 -15.16
C ALA A 51 -2.34 5.64 -15.63
N ILE A 52 -3.48 5.43 -16.29
CA ILE A 52 -4.45 6.50 -16.60
C ILE A 52 -4.76 7.23 -15.29
N PRO A 53 -4.45 8.52 -15.15
CA PRO A 53 -4.75 9.27 -13.93
C PRO A 53 -6.26 9.30 -13.67
N PRO A 54 -6.71 9.41 -12.40
CA PRO A 54 -8.13 9.54 -12.09
C PRO A 54 -8.85 10.67 -12.86
N ALA A 55 -8.13 11.76 -13.16
CA ALA A 55 -8.65 12.89 -13.93
C ALA A 55 -8.97 12.58 -15.40
N MET A 56 -8.41 11.49 -15.95
CA MET A 56 -8.62 11.06 -17.34
C MET A 56 -9.66 9.94 -17.46
N LEU A 57 -10.35 9.60 -16.37
CA LEU A 57 -11.41 8.60 -16.39
C LEU A 57 -12.64 9.11 -17.15
N GLU A 58 -13.34 8.18 -17.79
CA GLU A 58 -14.60 8.49 -18.45
C GLU A 58 -15.66 8.88 -17.42
N LYS A 59 -16.12 10.14 -17.47
CA LYS A 59 -17.08 10.69 -16.50
C LYS A 59 -18.39 9.90 -16.43
N SER A 60 -18.81 9.32 -17.56
CA SER A 60 -20.05 8.54 -17.64
C SER A 60 -19.97 7.23 -16.83
N GLU A 61 -18.83 6.53 -16.88
CA GLU A 61 -18.58 5.31 -16.11
C GLU A 61 -18.50 5.61 -14.61
N VAL A 62 -17.79 6.69 -14.25
CA VAL A 62 -17.66 7.13 -12.85
C VAL A 62 -19.01 7.49 -12.26
N GLU A 63 -19.89 8.16 -13.02
CA GLU A 63 -21.22 8.53 -12.53
C GLU A 63 -22.13 7.30 -12.35
N LYS A 64 -22.10 6.33 -13.27
CA LYS A 64 -22.78 5.04 -13.07
C LYS A 64 -22.28 4.34 -11.82
N PHE A 65 -20.98 4.35 -11.58
CA PHE A 65 -20.38 3.78 -10.37
C PHE A 65 -20.83 4.50 -9.10
N ARG A 66 -20.93 5.84 -9.13
CA ARG A 66 -21.50 6.63 -8.02
C ARG A 66 -22.94 6.23 -7.72
N GLN A 67 -23.77 6.04 -8.75
CA GLN A 67 -25.15 5.60 -8.59
C GLN A 67 -25.24 4.21 -7.94
N VAL A 68 -24.33 3.30 -8.27
CA VAL A 68 -24.21 1.99 -7.60
C VAL A 68 -23.92 2.19 -6.11
N LEU A 69 -22.92 3.00 -5.73
CA LEU A 69 -22.59 3.27 -4.33
C LEU A 69 -23.80 3.86 -3.57
N ASN A 70 -24.49 4.82 -4.17
CA ASN A 70 -25.67 5.46 -3.57
C ASN A 70 -26.83 4.47 -3.38
N ARG A 71 -27.04 3.53 -4.32
CA ARG A 71 -28.06 2.47 -4.19
C ARG A 71 -27.80 1.57 -2.97
N HIS A 72 -26.53 1.36 -2.62
CA HIS A 72 -26.12 0.64 -1.41
C HIS A 72 -25.98 1.55 -0.18
N SER A 73 -26.63 2.72 -0.19
CA SER A 73 -26.63 3.68 0.93
C SER A 73 -25.25 4.20 1.36
N ILE A 74 -24.28 4.21 0.44
CA ILE A 74 -22.97 4.86 0.70
C ILE A 74 -23.07 6.32 0.26
N ASP A 75 -23.06 7.22 1.24
CA ASP A 75 -23.00 8.66 0.95
C ASP A 75 -21.57 9.07 0.52
N THR A 76 -21.45 9.43 -0.75
CA THR A 76 -20.18 9.91 -1.34
C THR A 76 -20.03 11.44 -1.31
N SER A 77 -20.97 12.17 -0.72
CA SER A 77 -21.00 13.65 -0.73
C SER A 77 -19.79 14.30 -0.06
N GLN A 78 -19.15 13.61 0.90
CA GLN A 78 -17.99 14.09 1.66
C GLN A 78 -16.64 13.60 1.10
N TRP A 79 -16.67 12.72 0.10
CA TRP A 79 -15.47 12.11 -0.47
C TRP A 79 -14.69 13.15 -1.30
N GLY A 80 -13.41 13.35 -0.96
CA GLY A 80 -12.54 14.34 -1.60
C GLY A 80 -12.63 15.77 -1.06
N LYS A 81 -13.52 16.04 -0.09
CA LYS A 81 -13.68 17.37 0.52
C LYS A 81 -12.82 17.57 1.76
N ALA A 82 -12.64 16.53 2.56
CA ALA A 82 -11.85 16.56 3.78
C ALA A 82 -10.40 16.10 3.51
N GLU A 83 -9.48 16.55 4.36
CA GLU A 83 -8.09 16.11 4.28
C GLU A 83 -7.99 14.59 4.45
N GLY A 84 -7.27 13.93 3.54
CA GLY A 84 -7.08 12.47 3.56
C GLY A 84 -8.23 11.64 2.98
N THR A 85 -9.40 12.23 2.69
CA THR A 85 -10.47 11.47 2.01
C THR A 85 -10.21 11.39 0.51
N LYS A 86 -10.50 10.21 -0.05
CA LYS A 86 -10.38 9.95 -1.48
C LYS A 86 -11.70 10.24 -2.17
N THR A 87 -11.66 10.52 -3.47
CA THR A 87 -12.85 10.78 -4.28
C THR A 87 -13.47 9.48 -4.80
N VAL A 88 -14.62 9.55 -5.47
CA VAL A 88 -15.24 8.38 -6.12
C VAL A 88 -14.40 7.90 -7.30
N GLU A 89 -13.77 8.82 -8.04
CA GLU A 89 -12.83 8.54 -9.14
C GLU A 89 -11.66 7.67 -8.67
N HIS A 90 -11.17 7.89 -7.45
CA HIS A 90 -10.12 7.06 -6.85
C HIS A 90 -10.57 5.63 -6.63
N LEU A 91 -11.76 5.44 -6.04
CA LEU A 91 -12.28 4.11 -5.80
C LEU A 91 -12.58 3.41 -7.12
N PHE A 92 -13.18 4.12 -8.08
CA PHE A 92 -13.44 3.60 -9.42
C PHE A 92 -12.15 3.15 -10.10
N TRP A 93 -11.11 3.99 -10.06
CA TRP A 93 -9.80 3.68 -10.61
C TRP A 93 -9.19 2.44 -9.93
N GLU A 94 -9.25 2.40 -8.60
CA GLU A 94 -8.73 1.30 -7.80
C GLU A 94 -9.41 -0.03 -8.14
N VAL A 95 -10.74 -0.04 -8.28
CA VAL A 95 -11.54 -1.24 -8.55
C VAL A 95 -11.45 -1.66 -10.02
N ASN A 96 -11.66 -0.73 -10.96
CA ASN A 96 -11.88 -1.06 -12.37
C ASN A 96 -10.62 -0.98 -13.23
N LYS A 97 -9.70 -0.06 -12.92
CA LYS A 97 -8.50 0.16 -13.76
C LYS A 97 -7.27 -0.52 -13.15
N GLN A 98 -6.99 -0.30 -11.87
CA GLN A 98 -5.88 -0.97 -11.18
C GLN A 98 -6.20 -2.42 -10.80
N ARG A 99 -7.48 -2.72 -10.55
CA ARG A 99 -7.92 -3.98 -9.95
C ARG A 99 -7.20 -4.28 -8.64
N GLY A 100 -6.93 -3.25 -7.84
CA GLY A 100 -6.28 -3.39 -6.52
C GLY A 100 -7.26 -3.74 -5.40
N SER A 101 -8.56 -3.67 -5.67
CA SER A 101 -9.63 -4.08 -4.77
C SER A 101 -10.86 -4.50 -5.57
N ILE A 102 -11.80 -5.18 -4.92
CA ILE A 102 -13.14 -5.44 -5.45
C ILE A 102 -14.21 -4.90 -4.51
N LEU A 103 -15.45 -4.82 -5.00
CA LEU A 103 -16.64 -4.55 -4.20
C LEU A 103 -17.52 -5.80 -4.19
N THR A 104 -17.81 -6.33 -3.00
CA THR A 104 -18.73 -7.44 -2.80
C THR A 104 -20.08 -6.92 -2.30
N GLY A 105 -21.14 -7.70 -2.51
CA GLY A 105 -22.50 -7.33 -2.08
C GLY A 105 -23.29 -6.52 -3.11
N MET A 106 -22.79 -6.37 -4.35
CA MET A 106 -23.47 -5.61 -5.41
C MET A 106 -24.77 -6.26 -5.91
N SER A 107 -24.87 -7.60 -5.84
CA SER A 107 -25.98 -8.37 -6.44
C SER A 107 -27.19 -8.56 -5.53
N GLY A 108 -27.19 -8.02 -4.31
CA GLY A 108 -28.27 -8.21 -3.33
C GLY A 108 -28.99 -6.91 -2.97
N THR A 109 -30.32 -6.96 -2.85
CA THR A 109 -31.17 -5.83 -2.41
C THR A 109 -30.98 -5.43 -0.95
N SER A 110 -30.36 -6.29 -0.12
CA SER A 110 -30.14 -6.05 1.31
C SER A 110 -28.67 -6.09 1.75
N GLY A 111 -27.74 -6.34 0.81
CA GLY A 111 -26.32 -6.51 1.12
C GLY A 111 -25.63 -5.17 1.35
N THR A 112 -24.94 -5.03 2.49
CA THR A 112 -24.00 -3.91 2.71
C THR A 112 -22.79 -4.10 1.81
N LEU A 113 -22.54 -3.14 0.92
CA LEU A 113 -21.39 -3.17 0.03
C LEU A 113 -20.09 -3.19 0.85
N LYS A 114 -19.19 -4.12 0.53
CA LYS A 114 -17.91 -4.26 1.22
C LYS A 114 -16.77 -4.21 0.21
N ARG A 115 -15.73 -3.43 0.53
CA ARG A 115 -14.51 -3.38 -0.26
C ARG A 115 -13.55 -4.46 0.19
N VAL A 116 -13.03 -5.28 -0.70
CA VAL A 116 -12.02 -6.30 -0.36
C VAL A 116 -10.69 -5.92 -0.99
N THR A 117 -9.64 -5.82 -0.17
CA THR A 117 -8.29 -5.44 -0.60
C THR A 117 -7.28 -6.45 -0.07
N ARG A 118 -6.50 -7.05 -0.96
CA ARG A 118 -5.38 -7.91 -0.56
C ARG A 118 -4.08 -7.13 -0.60
N LEU A 119 -3.35 -7.15 0.51
CA LEU A 119 -2.14 -6.39 0.75
C LEU A 119 -0.95 -7.33 0.90
N LEU A 120 0.17 -6.94 0.30
CA LEU A 120 1.48 -7.54 0.49
C LEU A 120 2.38 -6.51 1.16
N LYS A 121 2.70 -6.73 2.43
CA LYS A 121 3.67 -5.97 3.21
C LYS A 121 5.02 -6.70 3.16
N ILE A 122 6.06 -6.04 2.66
CA ILE A 122 7.40 -6.60 2.51
C ILE A 122 8.32 -5.91 3.51
N ARG A 123 8.76 -6.62 4.54
CA ARG A 123 9.80 -6.17 5.47
C ARG A 123 11.15 -6.55 4.88
N LEU A 124 12.03 -5.57 4.72
CA LEU A 124 13.42 -5.81 4.35
C LEU A 124 14.29 -5.49 5.56
N ILE A 125 15.01 -6.50 6.04
CA ILE A 125 15.88 -6.40 7.22
C ILE A 125 17.32 -6.48 6.74
N ALA A 126 18.16 -5.53 7.15
CA ALA A 126 19.60 -5.57 6.94
C ALA A 126 20.30 -5.53 8.30
N ASP A 127 21.33 -6.35 8.46
CA ASP A 127 22.26 -6.26 9.60
C ASP A 127 23.38 -5.28 9.23
N ILE A 128 23.47 -4.18 9.97
CA ILE A 128 24.51 -3.17 9.75
C ILE A 128 25.25 -2.99 11.07
N PHE A 129 26.49 -3.46 11.12
CA PHE A 129 27.34 -3.45 12.31
C PHE A 129 26.73 -4.18 13.53
N GLY A 130 26.06 -5.31 13.31
CA GLY A 130 25.43 -6.12 14.35
C GLY A 130 24.08 -5.60 14.83
N VAL A 131 23.50 -4.62 14.11
CA VAL A 131 22.20 -4.03 14.42
C VAL A 131 21.23 -4.31 13.27
N GLU A 132 20.06 -4.85 13.59
CA GLU A 132 19.00 -5.03 12.61
C GLU A 132 18.34 -3.69 12.27
N HIS A 133 18.22 -3.44 10.97
CA HIS A 133 17.53 -2.29 10.43
C HIS A 133 16.43 -2.70 9.47
N VAL A 134 15.29 -2.00 9.52
CA VAL A 134 14.17 -2.22 8.62
C VAL A 134 14.10 -1.12 7.58
N LEU A 135 13.91 -1.50 6.33
CA LEU A 135 13.65 -0.54 5.25
C LEU A 135 12.23 0.02 5.36
N VAL A 136 12.13 1.35 5.46
CA VAL A 136 10.86 2.05 5.47
C VAL A 136 10.84 3.19 4.46
N SER A 137 9.68 3.37 3.83
CA SER A 137 9.36 4.62 3.13
C SER A 137 9.02 5.68 4.18
N ARG A 138 9.55 6.90 3.98
CA ARG A 138 9.22 8.11 4.78
C ARG A 138 8.10 8.94 4.19
N MET A 139 8.00 8.89 2.88
CA MET A 139 7.23 9.83 2.08
C MET A 139 6.44 9.05 1.06
N GLN A 140 5.15 9.35 0.99
CA GLN A 140 4.27 8.86 -0.04
C GLN A 140 3.83 10.05 -0.89
N PHE A 141 4.09 9.98 -2.19
CA PHE A 141 3.57 10.94 -3.15
C PHE A 141 2.19 10.48 -3.63
N MET A 142 1.25 11.40 -3.58
CA MET A 142 -0.10 11.21 -4.07
C MET A 142 -0.16 11.62 -5.55
N HIS A 143 -1.14 11.09 -6.27
CA HIS A 143 -1.38 11.40 -7.69
C HIS A 143 -1.65 12.90 -7.97
N ASP A 144 -2.05 13.67 -6.96
CA ASP A 144 -2.27 15.12 -7.02
C ASP A 144 -1.01 15.93 -6.68
N GLY A 145 0.15 15.27 -6.52
CA GLY A 145 1.42 15.91 -6.17
C GLY A 145 1.58 16.20 -4.68
N ARG A 146 0.55 16.02 -3.85
CA ARG A 146 0.69 16.12 -2.39
C ARG A 146 1.61 15.00 -1.89
N HIS A 147 2.31 15.27 -0.80
CA HIS A 147 3.12 14.26 -0.12
C HIS A 147 2.65 14.08 1.31
N VAL A 148 2.65 12.83 1.77
CA VAL A 148 2.30 12.47 3.15
C VAL A 148 3.51 11.81 3.78
N GLN A 149 3.91 12.29 4.96
CA GLN A 149 4.90 11.57 5.75
C GLN A 149 4.26 10.32 6.36
N ARG A 150 4.86 9.17 6.10
CA ARG A 150 4.44 7.88 6.64
C ARG A 150 5.68 7.06 6.92
N ARG A 151 5.66 6.23 7.96
CA ARG A 151 6.72 5.25 8.23
C ARG A 151 6.17 3.87 7.87
N GLN A 152 6.31 3.50 6.60
CA GLN A 152 5.67 2.31 6.06
C GLN A 152 6.66 1.44 5.31
N VAL A 153 6.66 0.14 5.58
CA VAL A 153 7.39 -0.84 4.77
C VAL A 153 6.85 -0.87 3.33
N PRO A 154 7.63 -1.33 2.35
CA PRO A 154 7.11 -1.56 1.01
C PRO A 154 5.79 -2.35 1.02
N LEU A 155 4.72 -1.71 0.53
CA LEU A 155 3.38 -2.27 0.47
C LEU A 155 2.87 -2.29 -0.97
N LYS A 156 2.41 -3.45 -1.44
CA LYS A 156 1.75 -3.66 -2.73
C LYS A 156 0.33 -4.15 -2.52
N LYS A 157 -0.61 -3.70 -3.36
CA LYS A 157 -1.93 -4.34 -3.47
C LYS A 157 -1.82 -5.46 -4.49
N LEU A 158 -2.30 -6.65 -4.14
CA LEU A 158 -2.38 -7.75 -5.10
C LEU A 158 -3.48 -7.45 -6.11
N LYS A 159 -3.22 -7.74 -7.37
CA LYS A 159 -4.17 -7.50 -8.45
C LYS A 159 -5.25 -8.58 -8.43
N TRP A 160 -6.49 -8.17 -8.64
CA TRP A 160 -7.61 -9.08 -8.82
C TRP A 160 -7.73 -9.53 -10.28
N ASN A 161 -7.85 -10.84 -10.46
CA ASN A 161 -7.93 -11.56 -11.73
C ASN A 161 -9.37 -11.96 -12.03
N ILE A 162 -10.29 -11.02 -11.87
CA ILE A 162 -11.71 -11.19 -12.14
C ILE A 162 -12.06 -10.44 -13.44
N SER A 163 -12.85 -11.06 -14.31
CA SER A 163 -13.31 -10.51 -15.58
C SER A 163 -14.28 -9.35 -15.39
N SER A 164 -15.30 -9.53 -14.54
CA SER A 164 -16.34 -8.54 -14.25
C SER A 164 -16.67 -8.49 -12.76
N GLN A 165 -17.06 -7.31 -12.25
CA GLN A 165 -17.59 -7.20 -10.88
C GLN A 165 -18.90 -7.97 -10.68
N GLU A 166 -19.62 -8.29 -11.76
CA GLU A 166 -20.86 -9.06 -11.73
C GLU A 166 -20.63 -10.54 -11.38
N ASP A 167 -19.42 -11.04 -11.63
CA ASP A 167 -19.02 -12.43 -11.35
C ASP A 167 -18.77 -12.67 -9.84
N ILE A 168 -18.81 -11.61 -9.04
CA ILE A 168 -18.43 -11.63 -7.63
C ILE A 168 -19.63 -12.02 -6.78
N THR A 169 -19.56 -13.21 -6.16
CA THR A 169 -20.60 -13.64 -5.24
C THR A 169 -20.52 -12.85 -3.92
N PRO A 170 -21.64 -12.38 -3.35
CA PRO A 170 -21.65 -11.52 -2.16
C PRO A 170 -20.97 -12.09 -0.90
N HIS A 171 -20.79 -13.41 -0.82
CA HIS A 171 -20.36 -14.13 0.38
C HIS A 171 -19.32 -15.20 0.08
N ASP A 172 -18.44 -14.96 -0.89
CA ASP A 172 -17.39 -15.93 -1.18
C ASP A 172 -16.38 -16.00 -0.03
N GLN A 173 -16.40 -17.11 0.71
CA GLN A 173 -15.46 -17.34 1.80
C GLN A 173 -14.01 -17.44 1.30
N THR A 174 -13.80 -17.73 0.00
CA THR A 174 -12.46 -17.76 -0.60
C THR A 174 -11.76 -16.40 -0.59
N PHE A 175 -12.49 -15.29 -0.40
CA PHE A 175 -11.88 -13.96 -0.22
C PHE A 175 -11.06 -13.85 1.06
N TYR A 176 -11.39 -14.66 2.08
CA TYR A 176 -10.64 -14.73 3.34
C TYR A 176 -9.49 -15.73 3.29
N ALA A 177 -9.48 -16.63 2.30
CA ALA A 177 -8.44 -17.64 2.17
C ALA A 177 -7.08 -16.99 1.89
N GLU A 178 -6.03 -17.59 2.43
CA GLU A 178 -4.64 -17.17 2.21
C GLU A 178 -4.27 -17.23 0.73
N ASP A 179 -4.52 -18.37 0.09
CA ASP A 179 -4.29 -18.59 -1.33
C ASP A 179 -5.57 -18.33 -2.14
N CYS A 180 -5.97 -17.06 -2.21
CA CYS A 180 -7.14 -16.65 -2.96
C CYS A 180 -6.92 -16.82 -4.47
N PRO A 181 -7.71 -17.67 -5.17
CA PRO A 181 -7.50 -17.96 -6.59
C PRO A 181 -7.84 -16.76 -7.50
N HIS A 182 -8.51 -15.75 -6.95
CA HIS A 182 -8.95 -14.57 -7.68
C HIS A 182 -7.93 -13.43 -7.68
N THR A 183 -6.73 -13.64 -7.13
CA THR A 183 -5.68 -12.62 -7.08
C THR A 183 -4.34 -13.13 -7.56
N ASP A 184 -3.44 -12.21 -7.89
CA ASP A 184 -2.03 -12.54 -8.14
C ASP A 184 -1.43 -13.28 -6.94
N SER A 185 -0.56 -14.25 -7.21
CA SER A 185 0.23 -14.92 -6.17
C SER A 185 1.02 -13.87 -5.39
N TRP A 186 0.92 -13.90 -4.06
CA TRP A 186 1.68 -13.02 -3.19
C TRP A 186 3.19 -13.27 -3.35
N HIS A 187 3.60 -14.53 -3.56
CA HIS A 187 5.00 -14.92 -3.71
C HIS A 187 5.62 -14.30 -4.97
N SER A 188 5.00 -14.48 -6.13
CA SER A 188 5.46 -13.83 -7.38
C SER A 188 5.36 -12.31 -7.31
N SER A 189 4.39 -11.79 -6.54
CA SER A 189 4.21 -10.34 -6.34
C SER A 189 5.31 -9.70 -5.49
N CYS A 190 5.98 -10.45 -4.60
CA CYS A 190 7.13 -9.95 -3.83
C CYS A 190 8.25 -9.47 -4.75
N VAL A 191 8.68 -10.34 -5.67
CA VAL A 191 9.75 -10.04 -6.63
C VAL A 191 9.37 -8.81 -7.46
N ASN A 192 8.18 -8.81 -8.05
CA ASN A 192 7.69 -7.69 -8.85
C ASN A 192 7.64 -6.38 -8.05
N ALA A 193 7.19 -6.42 -6.79
CA ALA A 193 7.13 -5.23 -5.94
C ALA A 193 8.52 -4.65 -5.66
N LEU A 194 9.51 -5.49 -5.39
CA LEU A 194 10.87 -5.08 -5.11
C LEU A 194 11.56 -4.53 -6.37
N GLN A 195 11.38 -5.17 -7.52
CA GLN A 195 11.88 -4.65 -8.81
C GLN A 195 11.25 -3.29 -9.13
N GLU A 196 9.93 -3.17 -9.07
CA GLU A 196 9.21 -1.94 -9.40
C GLU A 196 9.53 -0.78 -8.45
N ARG A 197 9.65 -1.06 -7.14
CA ARG A 197 9.83 -0.01 -6.13
C ARG A 197 11.27 0.38 -5.85
N LEU A 198 12.18 -0.59 -5.90
CA LEU A 198 13.58 -0.38 -5.53
C LEU A 198 14.51 -0.43 -6.75
N GLY A 199 14.01 -0.79 -7.93
CA GLY A 199 14.83 -0.92 -9.14
C GLY A 199 15.81 -2.09 -9.08
N LEU A 200 15.57 -3.07 -8.20
CA LEU A 200 16.44 -4.23 -8.05
C LEU A 200 16.27 -5.16 -9.25
N SER A 201 17.36 -5.73 -9.74
CA SER A 201 17.28 -6.78 -10.77
C SER A 201 16.89 -8.12 -10.13
N GLU A 202 16.34 -9.03 -10.93
CA GLU A 202 16.04 -10.40 -10.46
C GLU A 202 17.29 -11.09 -9.90
N ARG A 203 18.43 -10.92 -10.57
CA ARG A 203 19.72 -11.45 -10.10
C ARG A 203 20.05 -10.98 -8.69
N VAL A 204 19.92 -9.67 -8.41
CA VAL A 204 20.19 -9.12 -7.07
C VAL A 204 19.25 -9.72 -6.04
N LEU A 205 17.96 -9.84 -6.36
CA LEU A 205 16.98 -10.44 -5.46
C LEU A 205 17.31 -11.90 -5.13
N GLN A 206 17.78 -12.68 -6.10
CA GLN A 206 18.14 -14.08 -5.88
C GLN A 206 19.43 -14.26 -5.07
N THR A 207 20.39 -13.34 -5.18
CA THR A 207 21.71 -13.51 -4.55
C THR A 207 21.88 -12.75 -3.23
N GLN A 208 21.14 -11.66 -3.03
CA GLN A 208 21.33 -10.76 -1.88
C GLN A 208 20.11 -10.68 -0.96
N PHE A 209 19.03 -11.40 -1.26
CA PHE A 209 17.85 -11.43 -0.41
C PHE A 209 17.46 -12.88 -0.12
N GLU A 210 17.39 -13.20 1.16
CA GLU A 210 16.89 -14.47 1.65
C GLU A 210 15.53 -14.26 2.30
N GLN A 211 14.52 -15.03 1.90
CA GLN A 211 13.22 -14.95 2.55
C GLN A 211 13.27 -15.67 3.90
N ASP A 212 12.90 -14.96 4.96
CA ASP A 212 12.73 -15.55 6.29
C ASP A 212 11.32 -16.16 6.39
N VAL A 213 11.22 -17.44 6.07
CA VAL A 213 9.94 -18.18 6.01
C VAL A 213 9.27 -18.25 7.38
N HIS A 214 10.04 -18.22 8.48
CA HIS A 214 9.50 -18.25 9.83
C HIS A 214 8.86 -16.93 10.27
N MET A 215 9.22 -15.83 9.59
CA MET A 215 8.64 -14.51 9.81
C MET A 215 7.51 -14.17 8.82
N TYR A 216 7.09 -15.13 8.00
CA TYR A 216 5.90 -14.99 7.19
C TYR A 216 4.64 -15.06 8.06
N SER A 217 3.67 -14.19 7.78
CA SER A 217 2.35 -14.27 8.39
C SER A 217 1.25 -13.83 7.43
N TYR A 218 0.10 -14.49 7.53
CA TYR A 218 -1.13 -14.08 6.88
C TYR A 218 -2.20 -13.80 7.94
N HIS A 219 -2.91 -12.68 7.80
CA HIS A 219 -4.05 -12.35 8.65
C HIS A 219 -5.11 -11.55 7.89
N THR A 220 -6.31 -11.49 8.45
CA THR A 220 -7.42 -10.70 7.90
C THR A 220 -7.92 -9.69 8.92
N GLU A 221 -8.35 -8.52 8.43
CA GLU A 221 -8.99 -7.46 9.20
C GLU A 221 -10.31 -7.14 8.51
N ASP A 222 -11.43 -7.59 9.08
CA ASP A 222 -12.75 -7.41 8.48
C ASP A 222 -13.52 -6.24 9.08
N ASN A 223 -14.43 -5.66 8.29
CA ASN A 223 -15.30 -4.55 8.65
C ASN A 223 -14.53 -3.32 9.16
N VAL A 224 -13.32 -3.10 8.63
CA VAL A 224 -12.51 -1.92 8.95
C VAL A 224 -13.15 -0.69 8.32
N LYS A 225 -13.39 0.34 9.15
CA LYS A 225 -13.89 1.64 8.69
C LYS A 225 -12.78 2.35 7.91
N SER A 226 -12.98 2.50 6.60
CA SER A 226 -11.99 3.17 5.74
C SER A 226 -12.01 4.69 5.97
N SER A 227 -10.94 5.23 6.54
CA SER A 227 -10.76 6.69 6.66
C SER A 227 -10.76 7.39 5.30
N GLY A 228 -10.22 6.72 4.27
CA GLY A 228 -10.19 7.24 2.90
C GLY A 228 -11.53 7.15 2.16
N TYR A 229 -12.43 6.27 2.59
CA TYR A 229 -13.74 6.05 1.97
C TYR A 229 -14.81 5.94 3.07
N PRO A 230 -15.20 7.04 3.73
CA PRO A 230 -16.18 7.02 4.82
C PRO A 230 -17.48 6.32 4.41
N GLY A 231 -17.99 5.46 5.29
CA GLY A 231 -19.21 4.65 5.04
C GLY A 231 -18.97 3.34 4.29
N LEU A 232 -17.80 3.12 3.69
CA LEU A 232 -17.45 1.87 3.00
C LEU A 232 -16.56 1.00 3.88
N ASN A 233 -17.13 -0.09 4.40
CA ASN A 233 -16.39 -1.09 5.16
C ASN A 233 -15.39 -1.82 4.27
N THR A 234 -14.22 -2.11 4.82
CA THR A 234 -13.14 -2.81 4.10
C THR A 234 -12.75 -4.09 4.81
N LEU A 235 -12.61 -5.17 4.03
CA LEU A 235 -11.86 -6.37 4.40
C LEU A 235 -10.43 -6.23 3.86
N TYR A 236 -9.45 -6.26 4.74
CA TYR A 236 -8.05 -6.39 4.39
C TYR A 236 -7.60 -7.85 4.58
N CYS A 237 -6.95 -8.40 3.57
CA CYS A 237 -6.23 -9.68 3.68
C CYS A 237 -4.76 -9.37 3.50
N VAL A 238 -3.94 -9.62 4.52
CA VAL A 238 -2.58 -9.10 4.60
C VAL A 238 -1.59 -10.25 4.63
N HIS A 239 -0.79 -10.35 3.57
CA HIS A 239 0.44 -11.14 3.58
C HIS A 239 1.57 -10.24 4.08
N GLN A 240 2.27 -10.66 5.11
CA GLN A 240 3.49 -10.03 5.59
C GLN A 240 4.67 -10.98 5.35
N VAL A 241 5.61 -10.53 4.52
CA VAL A 241 6.78 -11.30 4.12
C VAL A 241 8.02 -10.56 4.58
N THR A 242 9.00 -11.29 5.11
CA THR A 242 10.27 -10.72 5.55
C THR A 242 11.39 -11.27 4.69
N PHE A 243 12.25 -10.38 4.19
CA PHE A 243 13.51 -10.74 3.56
C PHE A 243 14.66 -10.17 4.38
N ARG A 244 15.72 -10.96 4.51
CA ARG A 244 17.01 -10.56 5.07
C ARG A 244 17.96 -10.25 3.92
N VAL A 245 18.61 -9.10 4.01
CA VAL A 245 19.68 -8.72 3.09
C VAL A 245 20.92 -9.48 3.49
N VAL A 246 21.47 -10.26 2.57
CA VAL A 246 22.70 -11.05 2.77
C VAL A 246 23.88 -10.23 2.24
N ASP A 247 24.93 -10.12 3.05
CA ASP A 247 26.20 -9.55 2.60
C ASP A 247 26.90 -10.59 1.70
N PRO A 248 27.09 -10.30 0.39
CA PRO A 248 27.77 -11.24 -0.50
C PRO A 248 29.23 -11.51 -0.09
N ASP A 249 29.87 -10.59 0.62
CA ASP A 249 31.26 -10.72 1.07
C ASP A 249 31.35 -11.46 2.42
N HIS A 250 30.23 -11.58 3.15
CA HIS A 250 30.12 -12.27 4.43
C HIS A 250 28.83 -13.12 4.50
N PRO A 251 28.72 -14.18 3.69
CA PRO A 251 27.59 -15.10 3.78
C PRO A 251 27.59 -15.77 5.17
N ARG A 252 26.40 -15.84 5.78
CA ARG A 252 26.19 -16.47 7.10
C ARG A 252 26.39 -17.98 7.05
#